data_AF-Q5UHB0-F1
#
_entry.id   AF-Q5UHB0-F1
#
_cell.length_a   1.000
_cell.length_b   1.000
_cell.length_c   1.000
_cell.angle_alpha   90.00
_cell.angle_beta   90.00
_cell.angle_gamma   90.00
#
_symmetry.space_group_name_H-M   'P 1'
#
loop_
_entity.id
_entity.type
_entity.pdbx_description
1 polymer ?
#
loop_
_entity_poly.entity_id
_entity_poly.type
_entity_poly.pdbx_seq_one_letter_code
_entity_poly.pdbx_strand_id
1 'polypeptide(L)'
;MFKKKSIFVFLGLLSSILLALPLAMQGGFDDSLVYYSQADYIWSYGLYDGLRAIYIQTNKFEPAMGLLFFIEGFIVTEKFYFLLLNLTLVNFITVLIYIKINEQSNTSISFIYAILLLSTYYIFSNNIYVWRTIISLYFFILFVFSKSKSCKVIFFSLGFLFHYSFLLFYFCYIICKFNKSSLKFFLIYAFLFSLFISNVLNFLSYFSFFVSGGELTIFLDKSSDSIKRIIIGVSFLIILIMVKVDKKSYSWSLYKLSLFFCILSIALYQNWQLSWRVFVPAATLGSAIVLANIRKDNIIPFLGVVLSTIPTMRIIYNLLYLGHP
;
A
#
# COMPACT_ATOMS: atom_id res chain seq x y z
N MET A 1 17.15 16.88 -19.25
CA MET A 1 16.75 16.01 -18.12
C MET A 1 15.24 16.07 -17.85
N PHE A 2 14.60 17.24 -17.82
CA PHE A 2 13.14 17.41 -17.61
C PHE A 2 12.24 16.64 -18.59
N LYS A 3 12.53 16.68 -19.90
CA LYS A 3 11.75 15.96 -20.94
C LYS A 3 11.65 14.45 -20.70
N LYS A 4 12.67 13.81 -20.10
CA LYS A 4 12.63 12.36 -19.83
C LYS A 4 11.71 12.04 -18.64
N LYS A 5 11.76 12.84 -17.57
CA LYS A 5 10.94 12.62 -16.36
C LYS A 5 9.45 12.85 -16.63
N SER A 6 9.09 13.87 -17.40
CA SER A 6 7.70 14.12 -17.79
C SER A 6 7.11 12.98 -18.61
N ILE A 7 7.90 12.38 -19.52
CA ILE A 7 7.48 11.20 -20.29
C ILE A 7 7.22 10.01 -19.36
N PHE A 8 8.10 9.74 -18.38
CA PHE A 8 7.87 8.66 -17.41
C PHE A 8 6.61 8.87 -16.57
N VAL A 9 6.36 10.10 -16.13
CA VAL A 9 5.15 10.43 -15.37
C VAL A 9 3.90 10.25 -16.22
N PHE A 10 3.91 10.74 -17.47
CA PHE A 10 2.80 10.56 -18.41
C PHE A 10 2.52 9.09 -18.71
N LEU A 11 3.55 8.31 -19.03
CA LEU A 11 3.41 6.88 -19.30
C LEU A 11 2.95 6.11 -18.05
N GLY A 12 3.41 6.51 -16.85
CA GLY A 12 2.95 5.96 -15.59
C GLY A 12 1.45 6.21 -15.35
N LEU A 13 0.96 7.41 -15.69
CA LEU A 13 -0.46 7.73 -15.65
C LEU A 13 -1.25 6.87 -16.65
N LEU A 14 -0.76 6.74 -17.89
CA LEU A 14 -1.40 5.91 -18.91
C LEU A 14 -1.53 4.44 -18.47
N SER A 15 -0.47 3.83 -17.93
CA SER A 15 -0.51 2.47 -17.39
C SER A 15 -1.47 2.34 -16.21
N SER A 16 -1.57 3.38 -15.37
CA SER A 16 -2.49 3.40 -14.23
C SER A 16 -3.94 3.37 -14.66
N ILE A 17 -4.29 4.12 -15.72
CA ILE A 17 -5.63 4.12 -16.33
C ILE A 17 -5.94 2.74 -16.94
N LEU A 18 -5.01 2.19 -17.73
CA LEU A 18 -5.21 0.90 -18.40
C LEU A 18 -5.47 -0.24 -17.41
N LEU A 19 -4.81 -0.23 -16.24
CA LEU A 19 -5.03 -1.24 -15.20
C LEU A 19 -6.26 -0.95 -14.31
N ALA A 20 -6.69 0.29 -14.22
CA ALA A 20 -7.91 0.67 -13.50
C ALA A 20 -9.19 0.32 -14.29
N LEU A 21 -9.14 0.37 -15.62
CA LEU A 21 -10.32 0.22 -16.48
C LEU A 21 -11.07 -1.11 -16.28
N PRO A 22 -10.42 -2.30 -16.29
CA PRO A 22 -11.13 -3.57 -16.10
C PRO A 22 -11.85 -3.65 -14.74
N LEU A 23 -11.25 -3.07 -13.70
CA LEU A 23 -11.79 -3.06 -12.35
C LEU A 23 -13.00 -2.12 -12.23
N ALA A 24 -12.91 -0.94 -12.84
CA ALA A 24 -14.00 0.02 -12.88
C ALA A 24 -15.20 -0.51 -13.68
N MET A 25 -14.97 -1.17 -14.81
CA MET A 25 -16.01 -1.79 -15.64
C MET A 25 -16.79 -2.86 -14.88
N GLN A 26 -16.13 -3.59 -13.99
CA GLN A 26 -16.76 -4.62 -13.16
C GLN A 26 -17.52 -4.06 -11.95
N GLY A 27 -17.46 -2.76 -11.71
CA GLY A 27 -18.19 -2.13 -10.61
C GLY A 27 -17.48 -2.24 -9.26
N GLY A 28 -16.18 -2.54 -9.23
CA GLY A 28 -15.36 -2.50 -8.02
C GLY A 28 -15.59 -3.66 -7.05
N PHE A 29 -14.79 -3.68 -5.98
CA PHE A 29 -14.81 -4.69 -4.92
C PHE A 29 -15.34 -4.09 -3.60
N ASP A 30 -15.72 -4.94 -2.65
CA ASP A 30 -16.39 -4.55 -1.39
C ASP A 30 -15.77 -3.31 -0.71
N ASP A 31 -14.45 -3.27 -0.49
CA ASP A 31 -13.81 -2.09 0.14
C ASP A 31 -13.90 -0.83 -0.73
N SER A 32 -13.84 -0.96 -2.06
CA SER A 32 -14.01 0.18 -2.97
C SER A 32 -15.46 0.68 -3.02
N LEU A 33 -16.43 -0.20 -2.77
CA LEU A 33 -17.84 0.17 -2.61
C LEU A 33 -18.08 0.91 -1.30
N VAL A 34 -17.35 0.58 -0.24
CA VAL A 34 -17.35 1.36 1.01
C VAL A 34 -16.81 2.78 0.77
N TYR A 35 -15.79 2.95 -0.07
CA TYR A 35 -15.33 4.29 -0.45
C TYR A 35 -16.38 5.05 -1.25
N TYR A 36 -17.04 4.38 -2.20
CA TYR A 36 -18.10 5.00 -2.99
C TYR A 36 -19.29 5.41 -2.13
N SER A 37 -19.75 4.58 -1.19
CA SER A 37 -20.87 4.93 -0.31
C SER A 37 -20.56 6.12 0.61
N GLN A 38 -19.31 6.22 1.07
CA GLN A 38 -18.86 7.38 1.84
C GLN A 38 -18.77 8.64 0.99
N ALA A 39 -18.34 8.52 -0.27
CA ALA A 39 -18.33 9.63 -1.22
C ALA A 39 -19.74 10.11 -1.53
N ASP A 40 -20.66 9.19 -1.85
CA ASP A 40 -22.08 9.46 -2.11
C ASP A 40 -22.76 10.19 -0.94
N TYR A 41 -22.44 9.78 0.30
CA TYR A 41 -22.92 10.46 1.48
C TYR A 41 -22.37 11.91 1.58
N ILE A 42 -21.09 12.12 1.31
CA ILE A 42 -20.50 13.47 1.28
C ILE A 42 -21.09 14.34 0.17
N TRP A 43 -21.38 13.77 -1.00
CA TRP A 43 -22.02 14.49 -2.10
C TRP A 43 -23.45 14.89 -1.77
N SER A 44 -24.18 14.01 -1.08
CA SER A 44 -25.58 14.22 -0.71
C SER A 44 -25.76 15.24 0.43
N TYR A 45 -24.89 15.21 1.43
CA TYR A 45 -25.05 16.00 2.67
C TYR A 45 -24.01 17.12 2.82
N GLY A 46 -23.07 17.24 1.89
CA GLY A 46 -21.97 18.21 1.96
C GLY A 46 -20.83 17.76 2.88
N LEU A 47 -19.71 18.50 2.83
CA LEU A 47 -18.46 18.11 3.47
C LEU A 47 -18.57 17.94 5.00
N TYR A 48 -19.17 18.92 5.68
CA TYR A 48 -19.22 18.93 7.16
C TYR A 48 -20.10 17.80 7.70
N ASP A 49 -21.36 17.75 7.28
CA ASP A 49 -22.31 16.74 7.76
C ASP A 49 -21.93 15.34 7.29
N GLY A 50 -21.38 15.23 6.06
CA GLY A 50 -20.85 13.97 5.55
C GLY A 50 -19.69 13.42 6.39
N LEU A 51 -18.69 14.26 6.69
CA LEU A 51 -17.58 13.87 7.56
C LEU A 51 -18.04 13.51 8.97
N ARG A 52 -18.98 14.28 9.54
CA ARG A 52 -19.54 14.03 10.87
C ARG A 52 -20.23 12.67 10.93
N ALA A 53 -21.05 12.34 9.94
CA ALA A 53 -21.76 11.06 9.90
C ALA A 53 -20.78 9.89 9.73
N ILE A 54 -19.80 10.00 8.83
CA ILE A 54 -18.76 8.97 8.66
C ILE A 54 -17.98 8.77 9.95
N TYR A 55 -17.61 9.85 10.65
CA TYR A 55 -16.93 9.78 11.93
C TYR A 55 -17.79 9.07 12.99
N ILE A 56 -19.08 9.40 13.10
CA ILE A 56 -19.99 8.74 14.04
C ILE A 56 -20.12 7.25 13.74
N GLN A 57 -20.20 6.87 12.46
CA GLN A 57 -20.36 5.47 12.05
C GLN A 57 -19.07 4.64 12.17
N THR A 58 -17.92 5.24 11.88
CA THR A 58 -16.65 4.49 11.76
C THR A 58 -15.69 4.72 12.91
N ASN A 59 -15.92 5.78 13.71
CA ASN A 59 -14.99 6.31 14.70
C ASN A 59 -13.60 6.65 14.13
N LYS A 60 -13.51 6.92 12.82
CA LYS A 60 -12.26 7.24 12.12
C LYS A 60 -12.23 8.69 11.69
N PHE A 61 -11.14 9.37 12.04
CA PHE A 61 -10.90 10.76 11.65
C PHE A 61 -10.00 10.83 10.41
N GLU A 62 -10.61 10.99 9.24
CA GLU A 62 -9.92 11.00 7.94
C GLU A 62 -10.41 12.17 7.05
N PRO A 63 -10.27 13.42 7.52
CA PRO A 63 -10.86 14.59 6.86
C PRO A 63 -10.29 14.85 5.46
N ALA A 64 -9.04 14.46 5.20
CA ALA A 64 -8.45 14.66 3.87
C ALA A 64 -9.06 13.72 2.82
N MET A 65 -9.46 12.50 3.19
CA MET A 65 -10.21 11.63 2.27
C MET A 65 -11.60 12.18 2.01
N GLY A 66 -12.30 12.68 3.03
CA GLY A 66 -13.61 13.28 2.80
C GLY A 66 -13.54 14.56 1.96
N LEU A 67 -12.49 15.37 2.12
CA LEU A 67 -12.23 16.51 1.23
C LEU A 67 -11.95 16.05 -0.20
N LEU A 68 -11.18 14.98 -0.40
CA LEU A 68 -10.95 14.41 -1.73
C LEU A 68 -12.28 14.01 -2.37
N PHE A 69 -13.11 13.23 -1.68
CA PHE A 69 -14.42 12.82 -2.18
C PHE A 69 -15.32 14.03 -2.48
N PHE A 70 -15.35 15.03 -1.60
CA PHE A 70 -16.12 16.26 -1.85
C PHE A 70 -15.70 16.96 -3.15
N ILE A 71 -14.39 17.06 -3.41
CA ILE A 71 -13.87 17.65 -4.65
C ILE A 71 -14.23 16.78 -5.87
N GLU A 72 -14.13 15.46 -5.73
CA GLU A 72 -14.51 14.52 -6.79
C GLU A 72 -15.97 14.66 -7.21
N GLY A 73 -16.87 15.00 -6.28
CA GLY A 73 -18.30 15.20 -6.55
C GLY A 73 -18.62 16.32 -7.56
N PHE A 74 -17.70 17.26 -7.79
CA PHE A 74 -17.85 18.27 -8.84
C PHE A 74 -17.53 17.74 -10.25
N ILE A 75 -16.87 16.59 -10.35
CA ILE A 75 -16.36 16.02 -11.60
C ILE A 75 -17.07 14.69 -11.91
N VAL A 76 -17.40 13.93 -10.87
CA VAL A 76 -17.82 12.54 -10.95
C VAL A 76 -18.84 12.23 -9.86
N THR A 77 -20.02 11.78 -10.27
CA THR A 77 -21.05 11.25 -9.36
C THR A 77 -21.44 9.81 -9.68
N GLU A 78 -21.10 9.29 -10.87
CA GLU A 78 -21.39 7.89 -11.20
C GLU A 78 -20.30 6.94 -10.68
N LYS A 79 -20.75 5.79 -10.20
CA LYS A 79 -19.91 4.71 -9.67
C LYS A 79 -18.74 4.34 -10.57
N PHE A 80 -18.97 4.17 -11.88
CA PHE A 80 -17.92 3.78 -12.82
C PHE A 80 -16.76 4.78 -12.83
N TYR A 81 -17.09 6.07 -13.01
CA TYR A 81 -16.10 7.14 -13.07
C TYR A 81 -15.39 7.32 -11.72
N PHE A 82 -16.11 7.13 -10.59
CA PHE A 82 -15.52 7.25 -9.25
C PHE A 82 -14.44 6.19 -9.04
N LEU A 83 -14.76 4.94 -9.38
CA LEU A 83 -13.83 3.82 -9.31
C LEU A 83 -12.65 4.03 -10.25
N LEU A 84 -12.89 4.45 -11.50
CA LEU A 84 -11.84 4.70 -12.47
C LEU A 84 -10.87 5.77 -11.99
N LEU A 85 -11.39 6.89 -11.47
CA LEU A 85 -10.59 8.01 -10.96
C LEU A 85 -9.73 7.59 -9.77
N ASN A 86 -10.33 6.98 -8.75
CA ASN A 86 -9.62 6.61 -7.53
C ASN A 86 -8.62 5.47 -7.74
N LEU A 87 -8.96 4.44 -8.54
CA LEU A 87 -8.01 3.38 -8.87
C LEU A 87 -6.84 3.92 -9.71
N THR A 88 -7.12 4.84 -10.65
CA THR A 88 -6.07 5.54 -11.39
C THR A 88 -5.17 6.32 -10.45
N LEU A 89 -5.74 7.06 -9.49
CA LEU A 89 -5.00 7.83 -8.50
C LEU A 89 -4.08 6.94 -7.66
N VAL A 90 -4.58 5.83 -7.13
CA VAL A 90 -3.82 4.91 -6.26
C VAL A 90 -2.71 4.18 -7.04
N ASN A 91 -3.00 3.72 -8.26
CA ASN A 91 -2.00 3.17 -9.16
C ASN A 91 -0.91 4.20 -9.47
N PHE A 92 -1.31 5.41 -9.82
CA PHE A 92 -0.38 6.47 -10.18
C PHE A 92 0.50 6.88 -8.99
N ILE A 93 -0.08 7.01 -7.80
CA ILE A 93 0.66 7.23 -6.54
C ILE A 93 1.70 6.13 -6.32
N THR A 94 1.35 4.87 -6.58
CA THR A 94 2.29 3.74 -6.46
C THR A 94 3.49 3.91 -7.41
N VAL A 95 3.26 4.36 -8.65
CA VAL A 95 4.33 4.70 -9.59
C VAL A 95 5.17 5.88 -9.07
N LEU A 96 4.55 6.91 -8.50
CA LEU A 96 5.27 8.05 -7.91
C LEU A 96 6.15 7.65 -6.72
N ILE A 97 5.69 6.70 -5.89
CA ILE A 97 6.52 6.10 -4.82
C ILE A 97 7.76 5.45 -5.41
N TYR A 98 7.59 4.64 -6.46
CA TYR A 98 8.72 4.00 -7.16
C TYR A 98 9.70 5.03 -7.73
N ILE A 99 9.21 6.04 -8.44
CA ILE A 99 10.06 7.12 -8.98
C ILE A 99 10.85 7.78 -7.85
N LYS A 100 10.19 8.09 -6.72
CA LYS A 100 10.85 8.75 -5.59
C LYS A 100 11.92 7.89 -4.93
N ILE A 101 11.68 6.60 -4.78
CA ILE A 101 12.67 5.65 -4.25
C ILE A 101 13.84 5.49 -5.23
N ASN A 102 13.56 5.38 -6.52
CA ASN A 102 14.59 5.23 -7.54
C ASN A 102 15.44 6.50 -7.74
N GLU A 103 14.94 7.70 -7.43
CA GLU A 103 15.77 8.92 -7.36
C GLU A 103 16.92 8.81 -6.34
N GLN A 104 16.83 7.88 -5.40
CA GLN A 104 17.85 7.64 -4.36
C GLN A 104 18.68 6.39 -4.63
N SER A 105 18.40 5.66 -5.72
CA SER A 105 19.20 4.51 -6.14
C SER A 105 20.18 4.91 -7.26
N ASN A 106 21.19 4.07 -7.48
CA ASN A 106 22.18 4.27 -8.55
C ASN A 106 21.68 3.76 -9.91
N THR A 107 20.42 3.37 -10.04
CA THR A 107 19.84 2.77 -11.25
C THR A 107 18.97 3.78 -12.00
N SER A 108 18.98 3.71 -13.33
CA SER A 108 18.07 4.49 -14.16
C SER A 108 16.61 4.08 -13.94
N ILE A 109 15.71 5.05 -13.86
CA ILE A 109 14.25 4.80 -13.84
C ILE A 109 13.88 4.01 -15.11
N SER A 110 13.14 2.92 -14.94
CA SER A 110 12.67 2.07 -16.03
C SER A 110 11.15 2.05 -16.06
N PHE A 111 10.57 2.35 -17.21
CA PHE A 111 9.12 2.30 -17.39
C PHE A 111 8.59 0.87 -17.35
N ILE A 112 9.37 -0.09 -17.86
CA ILE A 112 9.06 -1.52 -17.76
C ILE A 112 8.93 -1.93 -16.28
N TYR A 113 9.74 -1.36 -15.39
CA TYR A 113 9.64 -1.62 -13.97
C TYR A 113 8.40 -0.97 -13.34
N ALA A 114 7.97 0.20 -13.82
CA ALA A 114 6.70 0.79 -13.39
C ALA A 114 5.49 -0.08 -13.82
N ILE A 115 5.50 -0.64 -15.04
CA ILE A 115 4.46 -1.60 -15.47
C ILE A 115 4.52 -2.85 -14.59
N LEU A 116 5.70 -3.46 -14.43
CA LEU A 116 5.87 -4.65 -13.61
C LEU A 116 5.41 -4.41 -12.17
N LEU A 117 5.72 -3.25 -11.58
CA LEU A 117 5.25 -2.86 -10.26
C LEU A 117 3.73 -2.96 -10.17
N LEU A 118 3.01 -2.29 -11.07
CA LEU A 118 1.54 -2.28 -11.07
C LEU A 118 0.94 -3.67 -11.41
N SER A 119 1.64 -4.47 -12.20
CA SER A 119 1.19 -5.82 -12.58
C SER A 119 1.54 -6.89 -11.55
N THR A 120 2.40 -6.64 -10.56
CA THR A 120 2.67 -7.64 -9.52
C THR A 120 1.41 -7.90 -8.69
N TYR A 121 1.15 -9.17 -8.35
CA TYR A 121 0.01 -9.53 -7.52
C TYR A 121 0.04 -8.82 -6.16
N TYR A 122 1.25 -8.61 -5.60
CA TYR A 122 1.44 -7.91 -4.33
C TYR A 122 0.95 -6.46 -4.36
N ILE A 123 1.06 -5.76 -5.49
CA ILE A 123 0.59 -4.38 -5.64
C ILE A 123 -0.84 -4.35 -6.15
N PHE A 124 -1.11 -5.09 -7.23
CA PHE A 124 -2.41 -5.08 -7.90
C PHE A 124 -3.55 -5.42 -6.94
N SER A 125 -3.39 -6.48 -6.14
CA SER A 125 -4.40 -6.86 -5.14
C SER A 125 -4.61 -5.75 -4.11
N ASN A 126 -3.56 -5.16 -3.57
CA ASN A 126 -3.67 -4.14 -2.53
C ASN A 126 -4.23 -2.81 -3.03
N ASN A 127 -3.89 -2.40 -4.25
CA ASN A 127 -4.37 -1.16 -4.87
C ASN A 127 -5.88 -1.15 -5.09
N ILE A 128 -6.51 -2.33 -5.15
CA ILE A 128 -7.96 -2.47 -5.25
C ILE A 128 -8.67 -2.10 -3.94
N TYR A 129 -8.08 -2.43 -2.79
CA TYR A 129 -8.80 -2.41 -1.50
C TYR A 129 -8.39 -1.27 -0.55
N VAL A 130 -7.12 -0.82 -0.58
CA VAL A 130 -6.55 -0.07 0.57
C VAL A 130 -6.04 1.33 0.20
N TRP A 131 -6.90 2.12 -0.47
CA TRP A 131 -6.54 3.42 -1.06
C TRP A 131 -5.96 4.42 -0.06
N ARG A 132 -6.63 4.63 1.09
CA ARG A 132 -6.25 5.62 2.10
C ARG A 132 -4.86 5.36 2.67
N THR A 133 -4.54 4.09 2.91
CA THR A 133 -3.24 3.64 3.41
C THR A 133 -2.14 3.90 2.38
N ILE A 134 -2.40 3.67 1.10
CA ILE A 134 -1.42 3.91 0.02
C ILE A 134 -1.16 5.41 -0.16
N ILE A 135 -2.20 6.25 -0.09
CA ILE A 135 -2.07 7.72 -0.15
C ILE A 135 -1.27 8.22 1.08
N SER A 136 -1.61 7.73 2.27
CA SER A 136 -0.87 8.06 3.50
C SER A 136 0.61 7.62 3.43
N LEU A 137 0.88 6.44 2.87
CA LEU A 137 2.24 5.93 2.61
C LEU A 137 3.03 6.81 1.63
N TYR A 138 2.37 7.36 0.61
CA TYR A 138 3.01 8.30 -0.30
C TYR A 138 3.49 9.57 0.39
N PHE A 139 2.65 10.19 1.22
CA PHE A 139 3.06 11.34 2.03
C PHE A 139 4.16 10.98 3.04
N PHE A 140 4.14 9.77 3.59
CA PHE A 140 5.23 9.27 4.42
C PHE A 140 6.57 9.21 3.65
N ILE A 141 6.55 8.75 2.40
CA ILE A 141 7.75 8.72 1.56
C ILE A 141 8.25 10.12 1.20
N LEU A 142 7.35 11.05 0.89
CA LEU A 142 7.71 12.45 0.69
C LEU A 142 8.30 13.08 1.96
N PHE A 143 7.73 12.77 3.13
CA PHE A 143 8.24 13.19 4.42
C PHE A 143 9.68 12.69 4.66
N VAL A 144 9.94 11.41 4.43
CA VAL A 144 11.26 10.78 4.63
C VAL A 144 12.33 11.43 3.76
N PHE A 145 12.02 11.68 2.48
CA PHE A 145 12.99 12.23 1.52
C PHE A 145 13.04 13.77 1.47
N SER A 146 12.14 14.47 2.17
CA SER A 146 12.16 15.92 2.21
C SER A 146 13.40 16.43 2.96
N LYS A 147 14.05 17.46 2.40
CA LYS A 147 15.11 18.22 3.10
C LYS A 147 14.56 19.43 3.85
N SER A 148 13.45 20.00 3.39
CA SER A 148 12.85 21.20 4.00
C SER A 148 12.03 20.84 5.23
N LYS A 149 12.25 21.58 6.33
CA LYS A 149 11.46 21.44 7.57
C LYS A 149 9.98 21.76 7.34
N SER A 150 9.66 22.81 6.58
CA SER A 150 8.27 23.17 6.29
C SER A 150 7.56 22.08 5.49
N CYS A 151 8.19 21.57 4.44
CA CYS A 151 7.63 20.46 3.67
C CYS A 151 7.44 19.19 4.51
N LYS A 152 8.33 18.91 5.48
CA LYS A 152 8.13 17.78 6.41
C LYS A 152 6.87 17.95 7.25
N VAL A 153 6.61 19.13 7.80
CA VAL A 153 5.39 19.40 8.57
C VAL A 153 4.15 19.22 7.70
N ILE A 154 4.18 19.72 6.46
CA ILE A 154 3.08 19.57 5.50
C ILE A 154 2.83 18.09 5.19
N PHE A 155 3.85 17.33 4.79
CA PHE A 155 3.70 15.92 4.44
C PHE A 155 3.30 15.06 5.65
N PHE A 156 3.79 15.39 6.85
CA PHE A 156 3.36 14.74 8.07
C PHE A 156 1.86 14.97 8.32
N SER A 157 1.42 16.22 8.23
CA SER A 157 0.02 16.60 8.45
C SER A 157 -0.89 15.95 7.43
N LEU A 158 -0.54 16.03 6.13
CA LEU A 158 -1.32 15.41 5.06
C LEU A 158 -1.40 13.89 5.24
N GLY A 159 -0.26 13.21 5.47
CA GLY A 159 -0.25 11.76 5.65
C GLY A 159 -1.12 11.29 6.81
N PHE A 160 -1.10 12.01 7.93
CA PHE A 160 -1.97 11.73 9.08
C PHE A 160 -3.45 12.00 8.78
N LEU A 161 -3.79 13.13 8.15
CA LEU A 161 -5.17 13.49 7.81
C LEU A 161 -5.81 12.56 6.77
N PHE A 162 -5.00 11.91 5.94
CA PHE A 162 -5.45 10.88 5.00
C PHE A 162 -5.71 9.54 5.69
N HIS A 163 -4.82 9.11 6.59
CA HIS A 163 -5.03 7.89 7.38
C HIS A 163 -4.10 7.83 8.60
N TYR A 164 -4.64 7.39 9.74
CA TYR A 164 -3.91 7.29 11.02
C TYR A 164 -2.72 6.31 10.98
N SER A 165 -2.70 5.35 10.05
CA SER A 165 -1.57 4.42 9.85
C SER A 165 -0.25 5.15 9.57
N PHE A 166 -0.29 6.42 9.16
CA PHE A 166 0.89 7.27 9.07
C PHE A 166 1.74 7.25 10.35
N LEU A 167 1.12 7.33 11.53
CA LEU A 167 1.84 7.35 12.80
C LEU A 167 2.56 6.02 13.05
N LEU A 168 1.95 4.90 12.66
CA LEU A 168 2.58 3.58 12.72
C LEU A 168 3.79 3.52 11.79
N PHE A 169 3.66 4.00 10.55
CA PHE A 169 4.78 4.06 9.60
C PHE A 169 5.93 4.90 10.15
N TYR A 170 5.61 6.06 10.72
CA TYR A 170 6.59 6.97 11.31
C TYR A 170 7.33 6.34 12.50
N PHE A 171 6.60 5.73 13.43
CA PHE A 171 7.18 5.08 14.61
C PHE A 171 8.06 3.89 14.23
N CYS A 172 7.56 2.97 13.40
CA CYS A 172 8.34 1.83 12.92
C CYS A 172 9.57 2.28 12.12
N TYR A 173 9.44 3.34 11.31
CA TYR A 173 10.56 3.90 10.57
C TYR A 173 11.66 4.45 11.48
N ILE A 174 11.30 5.13 12.57
CA ILE A 174 12.26 5.60 13.57
C ILE A 174 13.05 4.41 14.14
N ILE A 175 12.37 3.34 14.56
CA ILE A 175 13.01 2.12 15.06
C ILE A 175 13.97 1.55 14.00
N CYS A 176 13.49 1.38 12.77
CA CYS A 176 14.32 0.90 11.68
C CYS A 176 15.52 1.83 11.40
N LYS A 177 15.34 3.14 11.46
CA LYS A 177 16.39 4.13 11.19
C LYS A 177 17.50 4.09 12.24
N PHE A 178 17.15 3.99 13.52
CA PHE A 178 18.12 3.97 14.61
C PHE A 178 18.74 2.60 14.88
N ASN A 179 18.11 1.52 14.41
CA ASN A 179 18.67 0.17 14.51
C ASN A 179 19.90 0.02 13.58
N LYS A 180 21.10 -0.05 14.16
CA LYS A 180 22.38 -0.24 13.46
C LYS A 180 22.82 -1.71 13.32
N SER A 181 21.98 -2.67 13.72
CA SER A 181 22.34 -4.08 13.69
C SER A 181 22.54 -4.58 12.24
N SER A 182 23.25 -5.71 12.11
CA SER A 182 23.38 -6.38 10.80
C SER A 182 22.00 -6.88 10.34
N LEU A 183 21.82 -7.07 9.02
CA LEU A 183 20.54 -7.56 8.48
C LEU A 183 20.08 -8.86 9.15
N LYS A 184 21.01 -9.79 9.39
CA LYS A 184 20.73 -11.06 10.08
C LYS A 184 20.14 -10.83 11.48
N PHE A 185 20.75 -9.95 12.27
CA PHE A 185 20.24 -9.62 13.61
C PHE A 185 18.92 -8.85 13.55
N PHE A 186 18.76 -7.94 12.58
CA PHE A 186 17.51 -7.23 12.36
C PHE A 186 16.35 -8.18 12.04
N LEU A 187 16.57 -9.19 11.19
CA LEU A 187 15.55 -10.19 10.85
C LEU A 187 15.11 -11.00 12.07
N ILE A 188 16.06 -11.43 12.92
CA ILE A 188 15.75 -12.13 14.18
C ILE A 188 14.91 -11.23 15.09
N TYR A 189 15.34 -9.97 15.29
CA TYR A 189 14.61 -9.00 16.09
C TYR A 189 13.19 -8.78 15.55
N ALA A 190 13.04 -8.54 14.25
CA ALA A 190 11.75 -8.31 13.60
C ALA A 190 10.82 -9.52 13.76
N PHE A 191 11.36 -10.74 13.64
CA PHE A 191 10.60 -11.97 13.85
C PHE A 191 10.11 -12.11 15.29
N LEU A 192 11.01 -11.98 16.28
CA LEU A 192 10.64 -12.08 17.70
C LEU A 192 9.64 -11.00 18.11
N PHE A 193 9.82 -9.76 17.65
CA PHE A 193 8.90 -8.67 17.93
C PHE A 193 7.53 -8.89 17.29
N SER A 194 7.49 -9.46 16.07
CA SER A 194 6.23 -9.79 15.39
C SER A 194 5.47 -10.91 16.09
N LEU A 195 6.17 -11.92 16.61
CA LEU A 195 5.57 -12.96 17.44
C LEU A 195 5.02 -12.38 18.75
N PHE A 196 5.76 -11.46 19.38
CA PHE A 196 5.30 -10.76 20.58
C PHE A 196 4.00 -9.98 20.30
N ILE A 197 3.94 -9.20 19.21
CA ILE A 197 2.70 -8.48 18.83
C ILE A 197 1.56 -9.46 18.58
N SER A 198 1.79 -10.53 17.81
CA SER A 198 0.76 -11.53 17.49
C SER A 198 0.19 -12.17 18.77
N ASN A 199 1.07 -12.54 19.71
CA ASN A 199 0.66 -13.07 21.00
C ASN A 199 -0.11 -12.04 21.84
N VAL A 200 0.40 -10.80 21.94
CA VAL A 200 -0.26 -9.73 22.69
C VAL A 200 -1.66 -9.46 22.15
N LEU A 201 -1.87 -9.48 20.83
CA LEU A 201 -3.19 -9.33 20.22
C LEU A 201 -4.14 -10.49 20.57
N ASN A 202 -3.63 -11.72 20.74
CA ASN A 202 -4.45 -12.84 21.21
C ASN A 202 -4.91 -12.66 22.67
N PHE A 203 -4.12 -11.99 23.51
CA PHE A 203 -4.49 -11.67 24.89
C PHE A 203 -5.36 -10.40 25.00
N LEU A 204 -5.20 -9.48 24.05
CA LEU A 204 -5.94 -8.21 23.99
C LEU A 204 -7.17 -8.36 23.08
N SER A 205 -8.13 -9.20 23.50
CA SER A 205 -9.44 -9.33 22.83
C SER A 205 -10.27 -8.02 22.77
N TYR A 206 -9.78 -6.92 23.35
CA TYR A 206 -10.50 -5.66 23.54
C TYR A 206 -9.98 -4.45 22.74
N PHE A 207 -8.99 -4.59 21.86
CA PHE A 207 -8.59 -3.47 20.99
C PHE A 207 -9.51 -3.30 19.77
N SER A 208 -10.79 -3.05 20.01
CA SER A 208 -11.79 -2.63 19.00
C SER A 208 -11.41 -1.32 18.30
N PHE A 209 -10.47 -0.55 18.85
CA PHE A 209 -10.00 0.73 18.29
C PHE A 209 -9.20 0.61 16.97
N PHE A 210 -8.69 -0.57 16.60
CA PHE A 210 -7.91 -0.74 15.37
C PHE A 210 -8.71 -1.23 14.16
N VAL A 211 -10.01 -1.54 14.34
CA VAL A 211 -10.79 -2.22 13.31
C VAL A 211 -12.09 -1.49 13.00
N SER A 212 -12.30 -1.29 11.70
CA SER A 212 -13.61 -0.95 11.14
C SER A 212 -14.44 -2.21 11.08
N GLY A 213 -15.50 -2.27 11.88
CA GLY A 213 -16.43 -3.39 11.93
C GLY A 213 -16.67 -3.77 13.38
N GLY A 214 -17.83 -3.36 13.91
CA GLY A 214 -18.19 -3.46 15.32
C GLY A 214 -18.45 -4.87 15.86
N GLU A 215 -17.85 -5.92 15.30
CA GLU A 215 -17.99 -7.26 15.83
C GLU A 215 -16.65 -8.01 15.92
N LEU A 216 -16.41 -8.64 17.09
CA LEU A 216 -15.28 -9.52 17.37
C LEU A 216 -15.22 -10.74 16.41
N THR A 217 -16.36 -11.11 15.81
CA THR A 217 -16.52 -12.18 14.81
C THR A 217 -15.81 -11.86 13.49
N ILE A 218 -15.60 -10.58 13.16
CA ILE A 218 -14.89 -10.14 11.94
C ILE A 218 -13.40 -10.53 11.97
N PHE A 219 -12.82 -10.72 13.14
CA PHE A 219 -11.44 -11.20 13.31
C PHE A 219 -11.28 -12.70 13.05
N LEU A 220 -12.40 -13.43 13.05
CA LEU A 220 -12.44 -14.87 12.96
C LEU A 220 -13.29 -15.26 11.73
N ASP A 221 -12.70 -15.26 10.53
CA ASP A 221 -13.30 -16.09 9.47
C ASP A 221 -12.32 -16.75 8.47
N LYS A 222 -12.77 -17.94 8.05
CA LYS A 222 -12.27 -18.98 7.13
C LYS A 222 -10.81 -19.39 7.25
N SER A 223 -10.60 -20.47 8.00
CA SER A 223 -9.36 -21.25 8.15
C SER A 223 -8.60 -21.51 6.84
N SER A 224 -9.30 -21.59 5.70
CA SER A 224 -8.74 -21.88 4.37
C SER A 224 -7.88 -20.75 3.76
N ASP A 225 -8.01 -19.50 4.23
CA ASP A 225 -7.22 -18.39 3.67
C ASP A 225 -5.92 -18.11 4.44
N SER A 226 -5.76 -18.66 5.64
CA SER A 226 -4.58 -18.48 6.49
C SER A 226 -3.28 -18.93 5.80
N ILE A 227 -3.32 -20.10 5.14
CA ILE A 227 -2.19 -20.68 4.40
C ILE A 227 -1.84 -19.81 3.19
N LYS A 228 -2.83 -19.31 2.44
CA LYS A 228 -2.58 -18.42 1.30
C LYS A 228 -1.82 -17.17 1.74
N ARG A 229 -2.20 -16.58 2.87
CA ARG A 229 -1.53 -15.41 3.44
C ARG A 229 -0.07 -15.69 3.80
N ILE A 230 0.21 -16.84 4.43
CA ILE A 230 1.58 -17.27 4.70
C ILE A 230 2.37 -17.42 3.40
N ILE A 231 1.82 -18.10 2.39
CA ILE A 231 2.51 -18.31 1.11
C ILE A 231 2.83 -16.97 0.43
N ILE A 232 1.87 -16.05 0.35
CA ILE A 232 2.07 -14.71 -0.23
C ILE A 232 3.12 -13.91 0.55
N GLY A 233 3.01 -13.88 1.89
CA GLY A 233 3.96 -13.16 2.73
C GLY A 233 5.38 -13.73 2.67
N VAL A 234 5.54 -15.05 2.78
CA VAL A 234 6.84 -15.73 2.76
C VAL A 234 7.48 -15.62 1.37
N SER A 235 6.73 -15.79 0.30
CA SER A 235 7.26 -15.63 -1.07
C SER A 235 7.75 -14.21 -1.31
N PHE A 236 7.02 -13.19 -0.86
CA PHE A 236 7.47 -11.81 -0.93
C PHE A 236 8.69 -11.54 -0.04
N LEU A 237 8.72 -12.11 1.18
CA LEU A 237 9.86 -11.99 2.10
C LEU A 237 11.15 -12.55 1.50
N ILE A 238 11.07 -13.69 0.79
CA ILE A 238 12.22 -14.27 0.08
C ILE A 238 12.74 -13.29 -0.97
N ILE A 239 11.86 -12.69 -1.79
CA ILE A 239 12.25 -11.67 -2.78
C ILE A 239 12.95 -10.49 -2.10
N LEU A 240 12.40 -10.00 -0.98
CA LEU A 240 12.99 -8.91 -0.20
C LEU A 240 14.38 -9.25 0.36
N ILE A 241 14.58 -10.46 0.88
CA ILE A 241 15.88 -10.87 1.44
C ILE A 241 16.94 -11.01 0.33
N MET A 242 16.54 -11.41 -0.87
CA MET A 242 17.46 -11.65 -1.98
C MET A 242 17.92 -10.38 -2.71
N VAL A 243 17.25 -9.24 -2.52
CA VAL A 243 17.70 -7.98 -3.14
C VAL A 243 18.88 -7.37 -2.36
N LYS A 244 19.89 -6.89 -3.09
CA LYS A 244 21.05 -6.20 -2.53
C LYS A 244 20.77 -4.69 -2.46
N VAL A 245 20.50 -4.19 -1.25
CA VAL A 245 20.31 -2.76 -0.99
C VAL A 245 21.56 -2.19 -0.32
N ASP A 246 22.02 -1.02 -0.78
CA ASP A 246 23.16 -0.33 -0.16
C ASP A 246 22.81 0.11 1.28
N LYS A 247 23.69 -0.19 2.25
CA LYS A 247 23.49 0.17 3.66
C LYS A 247 23.60 1.67 3.91
N LYS A 248 24.30 2.41 3.04
CA LYS A 248 24.54 3.86 3.19
C LYS A 248 23.42 4.73 2.62
N SER A 249 22.48 4.15 1.87
CA SER A 249 21.38 4.90 1.26
C SER A 249 20.24 5.14 2.25
N TYR A 250 19.45 6.20 2.01
CA TYR A 250 18.18 6.43 2.71
C TYR A 250 17.19 5.26 2.51
N SER A 251 17.32 4.51 1.40
CA SER A 251 16.52 3.33 1.13
C SER A 251 16.81 2.16 2.09
N TRP A 252 17.93 2.14 2.83
CA TRP A 252 18.21 1.09 3.81
C TRP A 252 17.20 1.05 4.96
N SER A 253 16.78 2.21 5.47
CA SER A 253 15.81 2.29 6.56
C SER A 253 14.41 1.91 6.10
N LEU A 254 14.04 2.32 4.87
CA LEU A 254 12.77 1.93 4.24
C LEU A 254 12.74 0.44 3.86
N TYR A 255 13.89 -0.12 3.49
CA TYR A 255 14.04 -1.55 3.24
C TYR A 255 13.81 -2.37 4.50
N LYS A 256 14.45 -1.98 5.62
CA LYS A 256 14.18 -2.58 6.94
C LYS A 256 12.72 -2.44 7.36
N LEU A 257 12.09 -1.29 7.07
CA LEU A 257 10.67 -1.07 7.34
C LEU A 257 9.78 -2.04 6.53
N SER A 258 10.05 -2.22 5.24
CA SER A 258 9.33 -3.17 4.38
C SER A 258 9.50 -4.62 4.87
N LEU A 259 10.72 -5.03 5.23
CA LEU A 259 10.99 -6.33 5.85
C LEU A 259 10.19 -6.53 7.15
N PHE A 260 10.20 -5.52 8.02
CA PHE A 260 9.48 -5.57 9.29
C PHE A 260 7.99 -5.78 9.08
N PHE A 261 7.36 -4.98 8.23
CA PHE A 261 5.93 -5.13 7.94
C PHE A 261 5.61 -6.45 7.23
N CYS A 262 6.49 -6.95 6.37
CA CYS A 262 6.30 -8.27 5.74
C CYS A 262 6.32 -9.39 6.78
N ILE A 263 7.28 -9.37 7.72
CA ILE A 263 7.38 -10.37 8.80
C ILE A 263 6.18 -10.25 9.75
N LEU A 264 5.78 -9.03 10.09
CA LEU A 264 4.62 -8.79 10.95
C LEU A 264 3.33 -9.30 10.31
N SER A 265 3.14 -9.06 9.00
CA SER A 265 1.99 -9.59 8.26
C SER A 265 1.93 -11.12 8.30
N ILE A 266 3.07 -11.81 8.16
CA ILE A 266 3.17 -13.27 8.27
C ILE A 266 2.84 -13.71 9.71
N ALA A 267 3.35 -13.05 10.74
CA ALA A 267 3.05 -13.40 12.12
C ALA A 267 1.57 -13.19 12.49
N LEU A 268 0.90 -12.26 11.81
CA LEU A 268 -0.52 -11.96 11.95
C LEU A 268 -1.42 -12.82 11.04
N TYR A 269 -0.91 -13.87 10.41
CA TYR A 269 -1.65 -14.65 9.39
C TYR A 269 -3.03 -15.14 9.83
N GLN A 270 -3.27 -15.35 11.12
CA GLN A 270 -4.58 -15.75 11.64
C GLN A 270 -5.60 -14.60 11.58
N ASN A 271 -5.14 -13.35 11.75
CA ASN A 271 -5.96 -12.15 11.68
C ASN A 271 -5.91 -11.58 10.25
N TRP A 272 -6.90 -11.94 9.42
CA TRP A 272 -6.88 -11.62 8.00
C TRP A 272 -6.81 -10.11 7.71
N GLN A 273 -7.59 -9.29 8.44
CA GLN A 273 -7.62 -7.84 8.23
C GLN A 273 -6.29 -7.18 8.57
N LEU A 274 -5.73 -7.48 9.74
CA LEU A 274 -4.47 -6.88 10.17
C LEU A 274 -3.31 -7.40 9.32
N SER A 275 -3.27 -8.70 9.02
CA SER A 275 -2.26 -9.30 8.14
C SER A 275 -2.19 -8.58 6.80
N TRP A 276 -3.34 -8.36 6.15
CA TRP A 276 -3.40 -7.68 4.85
C TRP A 276 -3.07 -6.19 4.95
N ARG A 277 -3.62 -5.46 5.92
CA ARG A 277 -3.37 -4.03 6.08
C ARG A 277 -1.92 -3.71 6.40
N VAL A 278 -1.22 -4.60 7.12
CA VAL A 278 0.22 -4.50 7.37
C VAL A 278 1.03 -4.96 6.15
N PHE A 279 0.51 -5.90 5.34
CA PHE A 279 1.16 -6.32 4.10
C PHE A 279 1.21 -5.21 3.05
N VAL A 280 0.17 -4.39 2.92
CA VAL A 280 0.09 -3.28 1.94
C VAL A 280 1.34 -2.39 1.94
N PRO A 281 1.75 -1.75 3.06
CA PRO A 281 2.95 -0.93 3.07
C PRO A 281 4.22 -1.75 2.83
N ALA A 282 4.26 -3.03 3.23
CA ALA A 282 5.38 -3.91 2.92
C ALA A 282 5.50 -4.12 1.40
N ALA A 283 4.41 -4.45 0.72
CA ALA A 283 4.32 -4.71 -0.70
C ALA A 283 4.60 -3.46 -1.55
N THR A 284 3.98 -2.33 -1.22
CA THR A 284 4.15 -1.06 -1.95
C THR A 284 5.59 -0.54 -1.85
N LEU A 285 6.15 -0.46 -0.63
CA LEU A 285 7.54 -0.04 -0.46
C LEU A 285 8.52 -1.09 -0.99
N GLY A 286 8.28 -2.35 -0.65
CA GLY A 286 9.18 -3.46 -0.94
C GLY A 286 9.35 -3.68 -2.43
N SER A 287 8.25 -3.72 -3.19
CA SER A 287 8.30 -3.90 -4.64
C SER A 287 9.00 -2.74 -5.32
N ALA A 288 8.73 -1.51 -4.87
CA ALA A 288 9.42 -0.32 -5.36
C ALA A 288 10.94 -0.35 -5.06
N ILE A 289 11.34 -0.77 -3.86
CA ILE A 289 12.76 -0.93 -3.48
C ILE A 289 13.43 -2.04 -4.29
N VAL A 290 12.77 -3.19 -4.43
CA VAL A 290 13.28 -4.32 -5.22
C VAL A 290 13.55 -3.86 -6.64
N LEU A 291 12.55 -3.29 -7.32
CA LEU A 291 12.68 -2.81 -8.69
C LEU A 291 13.72 -1.69 -8.85
N ALA A 292 13.86 -0.81 -7.86
CA ALA A 292 14.88 0.24 -7.84
C ALA A 292 16.30 -0.27 -7.55
N ASN A 293 16.47 -1.55 -7.21
CA ASN A 293 17.78 -2.14 -6.88
C ASN A 293 18.08 -3.44 -7.63
N ILE A 294 17.21 -3.89 -8.55
CA ILE A 294 17.52 -4.99 -9.46
C ILE A 294 18.70 -4.58 -10.34
N ARG A 295 19.72 -5.44 -10.33
CA ARG A 295 20.90 -5.32 -11.18
C ARG A 295 20.95 -6.52 -12.13
N LYS A 296 21.64 -6.36 -13.26
CA LYS A 296 21.78 -7.42 -14.28
C LYS A 296 22.35 -8.73 -13.74
N ASP A 297 23.16 -8.65 -12.68
CA ASP A 297 23.80 -9.79 -12.00
C ASP A 297 22.92 -10.50 -10.96
N ASN A 298 21.73 -9.97 -10.63
CA ASN A 298 20.84 -10.56 -9.63
C ASN A 298 19.45 -10.84 -10.23
N ILE A 299 19.36 -11.94 -11.00
CA ILE A 299 18.17 -12.30 -11.77
C ILE A 299 17.02 -12.85 -10.92
N ILE A 300 17.31 -13.37 -9.72
CA ILE A 300 16.31 -14.09 -8.92
C ILE A 300 15.20 -13.16 -8.39
N PRO A 301 15.50 -11.99 -7.77
CA PRO A 301 14.44 -11.05 -7.37
C PRO A 301 13.61 -10.56 -8.55
N PHE A 302 14.23 -10.37 -9.72
CA PHE A 302 13.53 -10.00 -10.95
C PHE A 302 12.55 -11.10 -11.39
N LEU A 303 13.00 -12.36 -11.42
CA LEU A 303 12.16 -13.50 -11.77
C LEU A 303 10.99 -13.65 -10.79
N GLY A 304 11.22 -13.48 -9.49
CA GLY A 304 10.17 -13.53 -8.47
C GLY A 304 9.09 -12.46 -8.69
N VAL A 305 9.50 -11.22 -9.03
CA VAL A 305 8.59 -10.14 -9.38
C VAL A 305 7.80 -10.48 -10.66
N VAL A 306 8.45 -10.97 -11.70
CA VAL A 306 7.78 -11.36 -12.96
C VAL A 306 6.79 -12.50 -12.75
N LEU A 307 7.17 -13.56 -12.02
CA LEU A 307 6.27 -14.67 -11.72
C LEU A 307 5.04 -14.23 -10.90
N SER A 308 5.21 -13.23 -10.03
CA SER A 308 4.08 -12.64 -9.29
C SER A 308 3.06 -11.91 -10.16
N THR A 309 3.34 -11.68 -11.46
CA THR A 309 2.35 -11.10 -12.38
C THR A 309 1.35 -12.13 -12.91
N ILE A 310 1.66 -13.43 -12.87
CA ILE A 310 0.80 -14.49 -13.40
C ILE A 310 -0.59 -14.49 -12.72
N PRO A 311 -0.69 -14.43 -11.37
CA PRO A 311 -1.99 -14.33 -10.70
C PRO A 311 -2.76 -13.06 -11.08
N THR A 312 -2.07 -11.92 -11.26
CA THR A 312 -2.68 -10.67 -11.71
C THR A 312 -3.29 -10.80 -13.10
N MET A 313 -2.54 -11.36 -14.04
CA MET A 313 -3.02 -11.58 -15.41
C MET A 313 -4.25 -12.49 -15.44
N ARG A 314 -4.28 -13.52 -14.57
CA ARG A 314 -5.47 -14.36 -14.40
C ARG A 314 -6.67 -13.57 -13.87
N ILE A 315 -6.46 -12.68 -12.90
CA ILE A 315 -7.54 -11.81 -12.36
C ILE A 315 -8.07 -10.88 -13.46
N ILE A 316 -7.18 -10.19 -14.19
CA ILE A 316 -7.57 -9.28 -15.27
C ILE A 316 -8.32 -10.05 -16.36
N TYR A 317 -7.86 -11.24 -16.75
CA TYR A 317 -8.54 -12.09 -17.71
C TYR A 317 -9.96 -12.44 -17.24
N ASN A 318 -10.11 -12.88 -15.99
CA ASN A 318 -11.43 -13.20 -15.43
C ASN A 318 -12.35 -11.98 -15.45
N LEU A 319 -11.86 -10.83 -15.01
CA LEU A 319 -12.63 -9.58 -14.99
C LEU A 319 -13.06 -9.10 -16.38
N LEU A 320 -12.27 -9.35 -17.42
CA LEU A 320 -12.61 -8.92 -18.78
C LEU A 320 -13.53 -9.89 -19.51
N TYR A 321 -13.39 -11.19 -19.28
CA TYR A 321 -14.06 -12.22 -20.11
C TYR A 321 -15.15 -13.01 -19.38
N LEU A 322 -15.03 -13.20 -18.07
CA LEU A 322 -15.95 -14.05 -17.30
C LEU A 322 -16.88 -13.25 -16.37
N GLY A 323 -16.60 -11.96 -16.16
CA GLY A 323 -17.28 -11.13 -15.16
C GLY A 323 -16.67 -11.30 -13.76
N HIS A 324 -17.29 -10.70 -12.75
CA HIS A 324 -16.90 -10.90 -11.35
C HIS A 324 -16.93 -12.41 -10.99
N PRO A 325 -15.83 -13.01 -10.49
CA PRO A 325 -15.82 -14.38 -10.01
C PRO A 325 -16.61 -14.56 -8.71
#